data_AF-A0A6B1GTY7-F1
#
_entry.id   AF-A0A6B1GTY7-F1
#
_cell.length_a   1.000
_cell.length_b   1.000
_cell.length_c   1.000
_cell.angle_alpha   90.00
_cell.angle_beta   90.00
_cell.angle_gamma   90.00
#
_symmetry.space_group_name_H-M   'P 1'
#
loop_
_entity.id
_entity.type
_entity.pdbx_description
1 polymer ?
#
loop_
_entity_poly.entity_id
_entity_poly.type
_entity_poly.pdbx_seq_one_letter_code
_entity_poly.pdbx_strand_id
1 'polypeptide(L)'
;LPLSLGAEGTCQIGGNLSPNAGGVNVLRYGNARDLVLGLEVVLPNGEIWNGLNALRKNNTGYDLKNLFVGAEGTLGIITSVVLKLFPLPVHRSTVLIAMESVENAVELFSRTRKETSDFASSFELMSRVCVEAAFRNIPDCKDFFDQPYPWYVLMELGDSTRDGISQQLSESFLESAFEDGIVIDAVLAASEKQSQEMWRLREAIVEAQLYEGKSIKNDVSVPLDCIAEFVEKSISSLESLIPGMRPFAYGHIGDGNIHLNLSQPRDMDGDEFFDRWHEVTDIVHEITDGLNGSFSAEHGIGLLKLREMTRYKSSVELELMRSLKMALDPDNIMNPGKVLPTSG
;
A
#
# COMPACT_ATOMS: atom_id res chain seq x y z
N LEU A 1 11.40 -4.47 13.60
CA LEU A 1 9.93 -4.37 13.41
C LEU A 1 9.67 -4.69 11.94
N PRO A 2 8.66 -5.49 11.57
CA PRO A 2 8.44 -5.84 10.17
C PRO A 2 7.68 -4.77 9.37
N LEU A 3 6.99 -3.84 10.02
CA LEU A 3 6.35 -2.69 9.37
C LEU A 3 7.42 -1.84 8.69
N SER A 4 7.33 -1.71 7.36
CA SER A 4 8.30 -0.99 6.55
C SER A 4 7.61 -0.19 5.45
N LEU A 5 7.95 1.09 5.34
CA LEU A 5 7.27 2.08 4.49
C LEU A 5 8.18 3.27 4.18
N GLY A 6 7.95 3.96 3.05
CA GLY A 6 8.88 4.99 2.54
C GLY A 6 9.14 6.19 3.46
N ALA A 7 8.29 6.43 4.46
CA ALA A 7 8.44 7.52 5.44
C ALA A 7 9.16 7.11 6.74
N GLU A 8 9.76 5.91 6.81
CA GLU A 8 10.42 5.35 8.01
C GLU A 8 11.37 6.30 8.73
N GLY A 9 12.11 7.13 8.00
CA GLY A 9 13.07 8.09 8.58
C GLY A 9 12.42 9.22 9.39
N THR A 10 11.10 9.40 9.30
CA THR A 10 10.38 10.53 9.93
C THR A 10 9.07 10.14 10.61
N CYS A 11 8.42 9.07 10.17
CA CYS A 11 7.15 8.61 10.75
C CYS A 11 7.33 8.18 12.21
N GLN A 12 6.26 8.32 13.00
CA GLN A 12 6.23 7.87 14.39
C GLN A 12 5.27 6.69 14.53
N ILE A 13 5.55 5.77 15.45
CA ILE A 13 4.70 4.57 15.63
C ILE A 13 3.23 4.90 15.96
N GLY A 14 2.97 5.91 16.80
CA GLY A 14 1.59 6.38 17.03
C GLY A 14 0.93 6.92 15.75
N GLY A 15 1.73 7.59 14.91
CA GLY A 15 1.33 8.08 13.59
C GLY A 15 1.16 6.98 12.55
N ASN A 16 1.79 5.81 12.69
CA ASN A 16 1.55 4.65 11.82
C ASN A 16 0.26 3.91 12.23
N LEU A 17 -0.01 3.81 13.53
CA LEU A 17 -1.23 3.17 14.02
C LEU A 17 -2.48 4.02 13.78
N SER A 18 -2.35 5.34 13.82
CA SER A 18 -3.47 6.27 13.69
C SER A 18 -4.24 6.13 12.35
N PRO A 19 -3.59 6.04 11.18
CA PRO A 19 -4.24 5.71 9.90
C PRO A 19 -4.23 4.20 9.60
N ASN A 20 -3.69 3.36 10.49
CA ASN A 20 -3.45 1.94 10.25
C ASN A 20 -2.56 1.65 9.03
N ALA A 21 -1.36 2.25 9.03
CA ALA A 21 -0.40 2.16 7.94
C ALA A 21 -0.08 0.71 7.54
N GLY A 22 0.06 0.50 6.23
CA GLY A 22 0.58 -0.72 5.63
C GLY A 22 2.04 -0.57 5.23
N GLY A 23 2.36 -0.98 4.00
CA GLY A 23 3.69 -0.97 3.42
C GLY A 23 4.12 -2.31 2.82
N VAL A 24 5.38 -2.38 2.35
CA VAL A 24 5.89 -3.44 1.46
C VAL A 24 5.91 -4.86 2.05
N ASN A 25 5.69 -4.98 3.35
CA ASN A 25 5.77 -6.23 4.12
C ASN A 25 4.41 -6.70 4.66
N VAL A 26 3.30 -6.01 4.32
CA VAL A 26 1.95 -6.36 4.77
C VAL A 26 1.57 -7.79 4.38
N LEU A 27 1.97 -8.22 3.19
CA LEU A 27 1.76 -9.58 2.69
C LEU A 27 2.10 -10.67 3.73
N ARG A 28 3.20 -10.50 4.47
CA ARG A 28 3.67 -11.49 5.43
C ARG A 28 3.27 -11.21 6.86
N TYR A 29 3.23 -9.95 7.25
CA TYR A 29 3.14 -9.57 8.67
C TYR A 29 1.85 -8.85 9.04
N GLY A 30 1.03 -8.48 8.04
CA GLY A 30 -0.13 -7.64 8.20
C GLY A 30 0.22 -6.15 8.34
N ASN A 31 -0.80 -5.32 8.47
CA ASN A 31 -0.66 -3.87 8.64
C ASN A 31 -0.35 -3.52 10.10
N ALA A 32 -0.29 -2.22 10.43
CA ALA A 32 0.02 -1.76 11.79
C ALA A 32 -0.90 -2.37 12.87
N ARG A 33 -2.18 -2.63 12.57
CA ARG A 33 -3.14 -3.28 13.48
C ARG A 33 -2.75 -4.71 13.83
N ASP A 34 -2.20 -5.46 12.88
CA ASP A 34 -1.78 -6.85 13.09
C ASP A 34 -0.52 -6.96 13.97
N LEU A 35 0.22 -5.86 14.07
CA LEU A 35 1.48 -5.76 14.79
C LEU A 35 1.33 -5.21 16.22
N VAL A 36 0.16 -4.70 16.60
CA VAL A 36 -0.05 -4.13 17.93
C VAL A 36 -0.68 -5.11 18.92
N LEU A 37 -0.08 -5.25 20.10
CA LEU A 37 -0.59 -6.09 21.20
C LEU A 37 -1.34 -5.26 22.24
N GLY A 38 -0.94 -4.01 22.47
CA GLY A 38 -1.55 -3.12 23.45
C GLY A 38 -1.24 -1.65 23.18
N LEU A 39 -2.10 -0.78 23.68
CA LEU A 39 -2.00 0.67 23.55
C LEU A 39 -2.23 1.34 24.91
N GLU A 40 -1.62 2.51 25.08
CA GLU A 40 -2.04 3.51 26.06
C GLU A 40 -2.58 4.71 25.29
N VAL A 41 -3.76 5.20 25.70
CA VAL A 41 -4.44 6.30 25.02
C VAL A 41 -4.95 7.31 26.05
N VAL A 42 -4.67 8.59 25.81
CA VAL A 42 -5.29 9.71 26.52
C VAL A 42 -6.61 10.06 25.83
N LEU A 43 -7.71 9.97 26.57
CA LEU A 43 -9.06 10.28 26.10
C LEU A 43 -9.34 11.80 26.14
N PRO A 44 -10.39 12.29 25.48
CA PRO A 44 -10.75 13.71 25.46
C PRO A 44 -10.99 14.33 26.84
N ASN A 45 -11.49 13.55 27.79
CA ASN A 45 -11.68 13.96 29.18
C ASN A 45 -10.38 13.98 30.01
N GLY A 46 -9.23 13.61 29.42
CA GLY A 46 -7.93 13.52 30.07
C GLY A 46 -7.67 12.21 30.81
N GLU A 47 -8.61 11.27 30.85
CA GLU A 47 -8.39 9.94 31.41
C GLU A 47 -7.40 9.14 30.55
N ILE A 48 -6.58 8.33 31.21
CA ILE A 48 -5.63 7.44 30.54
C ILE A 48 -6.23 6.04 30.54
N TRP A 49 -6.58 5.54 29.35
CA TRP A 49 -6.82 4.13 29.18
C TRP A 49 -5.48 3.41 28.96
N ASN A 50 -5.08 2.58 29.93
CA ASN A 50 -3.88 1.77 29.84
C ASN A 50 -4.23 0.32 29.48
N GLY A 51 -4.13 0.00 28.20
CA GLY A 51 -4.27 -1.35 27.65
C GLY A 51 -2.93 -1.99 27.29
N LEU A 52 -1.80 -1.50 27.83
CA LEU A 52 -0.47 -2.03 27.53
C LEU A 52 -0.34 -3.45 28.07
N ASN A 53 -0.40 -4.41 27.15
CA ASN A 53 -0.22 -5.82 27.46
C ASN A 53 0.60 -6.48 26.34
N ALA A 54 1.44 -7.45 26.71
CA ALA A 54 2.26 -8.22 25.77
C ALA A 54 1.68 -9.62 25.50
N LEU A 55 0.41 -9.84 25.85
CA LEU A 55 -0.23 -11.14 25.72
C LEU A 55 -0.63 -11.38 24.27
N ARG A 56 -0.37 -12.59 23.76
CA ARG A 56 -0.85 -13.00 22.43
C ARG A 56 -2.33 -13.36 22.41
N LYS A 57 -2.91 -13.67 23.57
CA LYS A 57 -4.32 -14.05 23.74
C LYS A 57 -4.84 -13.37 24.99
N ASN A 58 -5.87 -12.54 24.83
CA ASN A 58 -6.53 -11.88 25.94
C ASN A 58 -8.00 -11.60 25.56
N ASN A 59 -8.92 -12.41 26.07
CA ASN A 59 -10.34 -12.36 25.71
C ASN A 59 -11.21 -11.86 26.88
N THR A 60 -10.72 -10.86 27.63
CA THR A 60 -11.40 -10.33 28.82
C THR A 60 -12.26 -9.11 28.50
N GLY A 61 -13.10 -9.18 27.47
CA GLY A 61 -13.97 -8.10 27.02
C GLY A 61 -13.75 -7.68 25.57
N TYR A 62 -14.16 -6.47 25.22
CA TYR A 62 -13.95 -5.92 23.88
C TYR A 62 -12.48 -5.59 23.63
N ASP A 63 -12.04 -5.72 22.39
CA ASP A 63 -10.68 -5.38 21.98
C ASP A 63 -10.55 -3.89 21.70
N LEU A 64 -10.54 -3.09 22.77
CA LEU A 64 -10.62 -1.62 22.70
C LEU A 64 -9.46 -0.98 21.92
N LYS A 65 -8.29 -1.63 21.85
CA LYS A 65 -7.14 -1.08 21.09
C LYS A 65 -7.52 -0.84 19.62
N ASN A 66 -8.39 -1.70 19.08
CA ASN A 66 -8.80 -1.62 17.69
C ASN A 66 -9.72 -0.44 17.38
N LEU A 67 -10.31 0.20 18.39
CA LEU A 67 -11.04 1.44 18.19
C LEU A 67 -10.10 2.60 17.86
N PHE A 68 -8.87 2.60 18.37
CA PHE A 68 -7.92 3.71 18.21
C PHE A 68 -6.99 3.56 17.02
N VAL A 69 -6.67 2.32 16.63
CA VAL A 69 -5.96 2.05 15.38
C VAL A 69 -6.89 2.38 14.21
N GLY A 70 -6.45 3.21 13.27
CA GLY A 70 -7.29 3.71 12.17
C GLY A 70 -8.21 4.88 12.53
N ALA A 71 -8.20 5.37 13.77
CA ALA A 71 -9.05 6.49 14.20
C ALA A 71 -8.50 7.87 13.82
N GLU A 72 -7.27 7.96 13.31
CA GLU A 72 -6.59 9.18 12.92
C GLU A 72 -6.60 10.26 14.01
N GLY A 73 -6.47 9.84 15.27
CA GLY A 73 -6.48 10.74 16.42
C GLY A 73 -7.83 11.42 16.68
N THR A 74 -8.94 10.94 16.11
CA THR A 74 -10.29 11.49 16.34
C THR A 74 -10.94 10.96 17.61
N LEU A 75 -10.43 9.87 18.20
CA LEU A 75 -11.01 9.24 19.40
C LEU A 75 -10.12 9.34 20.65
N GLY A 76 -8.88 9.80 20.49
CA GLY A 76 -7.90 9.93 21.58
C GLY A 76 -6.47 10.04 21.05
N ILE A 77 -5.52 10.25 21.95
CA ILE A 77 -4.10 10.40 21.63
C ILE A 77 -3.35 9.15 22.10
N ILE A 78 -2.77 8.39 21.16
CA ILE A 78 -1.92 7.24 21.47
C ILE A 78 -0.59 7.75 22.05
N THR A 79 -0.25 7.32 23.28
CA THR A 79 0.97 7.74 23.99
C THR A 79 2.02 6.64 24.11
N SER A 80 1.59 5.38 24.23
CA SER A 80 2.47 4.23 24.37
C SER A 80 1.93 3.02 23.60
N VAL A 81 2.82 2.13 23.16
CA VAL A 81 2.47 0.99 22.30
C VAL A 81 3.28 -0.24 22.68
N VAL A 82 2.63 -1.41 22.73
CA VAL A 82 3.29 -2.72 22.77
C VAL A 82 3.18 -3.37 21.39
N LEU A 83 4.32 -3.64 20.76
CA LEU A 83 4.39 -4.22 19.42
C LEU A 83 4.83 -5.68 19.43
N LYS A 84 4.29 -6.46 18.50
CA LYS A 84 4.73 -7.81 18.17
C LYS A 84 6.05 -7.75 17.40
N LEU A 85 7.02 -8.54 17.85
CA LEU A 85 8.28 -8.76 17.14
C LEU A 85 8.29 -10.10 16.43
N PHE A 86 9.07 -10.17 15.36
CA PHE A 86 9.32 -11.36 14.56
C PHE A 86 10.82 -11.61 14.48
N PRO A 87 11.26 -12.87 14.31
CA PRO A 87 12.66 -13.17 13.99
C PRO A 87 13.12 -12.39 12.76
N LEU A 88 14.34 -11.88 12.79
CA LEU A 88 14.97 -11.27 11.64
C LEU A 88 15.26 -12.36 10.59
N PRO A 89 14.79 -12.22 9.33
CA PRO A 89 15.21 -13.11 8.25
C PRO A 89 16.73 -13.06 8.09
N VAL A 90 17.39 -14.22 8.10
CA VAL A 90 18.84 -14.35 7.91
C VAL A 90 19.22 -14.60 6.45
N HIS A 91 18.27 -15.07 5.66
CA HIS A 91 18.38 -15.25 4.22
C HIS A 91 17.27 -14.47 3.52
N ARG A 92 17.63 -13.86 2.39
CA ARG A 92 16.70 -13.14 1.52
C ARG A 92 17.03 -13.46 0.07
N SER A 93 16.00 -13.64 -0.74
CA SER A 93 16.08 -13.75 -2.18
C SER A 93 15.21 -12.65 -2.79
N THR A 94 15.85 -11.72 -3.50
CA THR A 94 15.17 -10.60 -4.17
C THR A 94 15.21 -10.85 -5.68
N VAL A 95 14.05 -10.78 -6.32
CA VAL A 95 13.89 -11.01 -7.75
C VAL A 95 13.16 -9.83 -8.36
N LEU A 96 13.72 -9.25 -9.42
CA LEU A 96 13.01 -8.33 -10.30
C LEU A 96 12.58 -9.07 -11.57
N ILE A 97 11.30 -9.05 -11.89
CA ILE A 97 10.67 -9.90 -12.89
C ILE A 97 9.98 -9.01 -13.93
N ALA A 98 10.23 -9.25 -15.21
CA ALA A 98 9.56 -8.59 -16.33
C ALA A 98 8.31 -9.35 -16.75
N MET A 99 7.22 -8.60 -16.94
CA MET A 99 5.88 -9.13 -17.18
C MET A 99 5.22 -8.46 -18.39
N GLU A 100 4.40 -9.20 -19.12
CA GLU A 100 3.63 -8.69 -20.27
C GLU A 100 2.42 -7.86 -19.80
N SER A 101 1.81 -8.28 -18.70
CA SER A 101 0.53 -7.74 -18.26
C SER A 101 0.33 -7.86 -16.75
N VAL A 102 -0.69 -7.16 -16.23
CA VAL A 102 -1.07 -7.22 -14.82
C VAL A 102 -1.72 -8.56 -14.48
N GLU A 103 -2.45 -9.17 -15.41
CA GLU A 103 -3.02 -10.51 -15.28
C GLU A 103 -1.92 -11.54 -15.00
N ASN A 104 -0.82 -11.50 -15.76
CA ASN A 104 0.32 -12.38 -15.51
C ASN A 104 0.95 -12.13 -14.14
N ALA A 105 0.99 -10.88 -13.66
CA ALA A 105 1.49 -10.56 -12.33
C ALA A 105 0.59 -11.11 -11.20
N VAL A 106 -0.73 -11.05 -11.37
CA VAL A 106 -1.71 -11.63 -10.42
C VAL A 106 -1.65 -13.17 -10.42
N GLU A 107 -1.52 -13.79 -11.60
CA GLU A 107 -1.31 -15.23 -11.71
C GLU A 107 0.01 -15.66 -11.05
N LEU A 108 1.10 -14.93 -11.33
CA LEU A 108 2.40 -15.18 -10.72
C LEU A 108 2.32 -15.07 -9.20
N PHE A 109 1.64 -14.06 -8.65
CA PHE A 109 1.44 -13.92 -7.21
C PHE A 109 0.66 -15.11 -6.62
N SER A 110 -0.42 -15.54 -7.26
CA SER A 110 -1.21 -16.71 -6.84
C SER A 110 -0.32 -17.96 -6.76
N ARG A 111 0.58 -18.15 -7.73
CA ARG A 111 1.58 -19.24 -7.70
C ARG A 111 2.62 -19.05 -6.61
N THR A 112 3.16 -17.84 -6.42
CA THR A 112 4.11 -17.54 -5.34
C THR A 112 3.54 -17.96 -3.98
N ARG A 113 2.27 -17.62 -3.69
CA ARG A 113 1.60 -18.03 -2.44
C ARG A 113 1.52 -19.54 -2.27
N LYS A 114 1.25 -20.27 -3.36
CA LYS A 114 1.12 -21.73 -3.35
C LYS A 114 2.47 -22.44 -3.21
N GLU A 115 3.50 -21.94 -3.86
CA GLU A 115 4.79 -22.63 -4.03
C GLU A 115 5.84 -22.18 -3.00
N THR A 116 5.72 -20.97 -2.46
CA THR A 116 6.71 -20.39 -1.51
C THR A 116 6.19 -20.26 -0.08
N SER A 117 4.97 -20.76 0.22
CA SER A 117 4.38 -20.72 1.57
C SER A 117 4.44 -19.31 2.19
N ASP A 118 4.85 -19.19 3.46
CA ASP A 118 4.97 -17.90 4.18
C ASP A 118 6.37 -17.26 4.05
N PHE A 119 7.17 -17.66 3.03
CA PHE A 119 8.48 -17.07 2.79
C PHE A 119 8.37 -15.73 2.05
N ALA A 120 7.35 -15.53 1.22
CA ALA A 120 7.14 -14.26 0.53
C ALA A 120 6.87 -13.13 1.52
N SER A 121 7.75 -12.12 1.52
CA SER A 121 7.59 -10.88 2.30
C SER A 121 6.99 -9.75 1.49
N SER A 122 7.32 -9.67 0.19
CA SER A 122 6.93 -8.56 -0.68
C SER A 122 6.64 -9.02 -2.11
N PHE A 123 5.69 -8.36 -2.77
CA PHE A 123 5.33 -8.60 -4.16
C PHE A 123 4.76 -7.30 -4.76
N GLU A 124 5.65 -6.52 -5.36
CA GLU A 124 5.39 -5.14 -5.77
C GLU A 124 5.23 -5.03 -7.29
N LEU A 125 4.09 -4.54 -7.76
CA LEU A 125 3.87 -4.23 -9.18
C LEU A 125 4.39 -2.83 -9.51
N MET A 126 5.01 -2.67 -10.68
CA MET A 126 5.44 -1.39 -11.20
C MET A 126 5.23 -1.33 -12.72
N SER A 127 4.52 -0.31 -13.22
CA SER A 127 4.45 -0.05 -14.66
C SER A 127 5.79 0.43 -15.21
N ARG A 128 6.00 0.27 -16.53
CA ARG A 128 7.18 0.78 -17.23
C ARG A 128 7.43 2.26 -16.96
N VAL A 129 6.39 3.08 -16.99
CA VAL A 129 6.50 4.52 -16.79
C VAL A 129 7.07 4.85 -15.42
N CYS A 130 6.71 4.10 -14.38
CA CYS A 130 7.28 4.23 -13.04
C CYS A 130 8.79 3.92 -13.01
N VAL A 131 9.18 2.78 -13.59
CA VAL A 131 10.58 2.34 -13.63
C VAL A 131 11.45 3.34 -14.41
N GLU A 132 10.97 3.81 -15.56
CA GLU A 132 11.67 4.82 -16.36
C GLU A 132 11.85 6.14 -15.64
N ALA A 133 10.81 6.63 -14.97
CA ALA A 133 10.91 7.86 -14.21
C ALA A 133 11.96 7.72 -13.09
N ALA A 134 12.01 6.57 -12.41
CA ALA A 134 12.98 6.30 -11.36
C ALA A 134 14.42 6.37 -11.87
N PHE A 135 14.80 5.58 -12.88
CA PHE A 135 16.18 5.59 -13.37
C PHE A 135 16.56 6.84 -14.17
N ARG A 136 15.60 7.60 -14.68
CA ARG A 136 15.86 8.88 -15.38
C ARG A 136 16.13 10.02 -14.42
N ASN A 137 15.37 10.12 -13.34
CA ASN A 137 15.35 11.31 -12.49
C ASN A 137 16.12 11.13 -11.18
N ILE A 138 16.27 9.89 -10.69
CA ILE A 138 16.85 9.61 -9.38
C ILE A 138 18.26 9.03 -9.54
N PRO A 139 19.29 9.62 -8.90
CA PRO A 139 20.64 9.06 -8.89
C PRO A 139 20.66 7.62 -8.38
N ASP A 140 21.64 6.85 -8.86
CA ASP A 140 21.90 5.46 -8.45
C ASP A 140 20.78 4.45 -8.78
N CYS A 141 19.75 4.86 -9.53
CA CYS A 141 18.77 3.97 -10.14
C CYS A 141 19.20 3.60 -11.57
N LYS A 142 18.89 2.37 -12.00
CA LYS A 142 19.20 1.86 -13.34
C LYS A 142 18.08 0.96 -13.84
N ASP A 143 18.01 0.78 -15.16
CA ASP A 143 17.28 -0.35 -15.74
C ASP A 143 18.11 -1.62 -15.56
N PHE A 144 17.46 -2.71 -15.17
CA PHE A 144 18.09 -4.01 -14.93
C PHE A 144 17.98 -4.94 -16.14
N PHE A 145 17.24 -4.52 -17.17
CA PHE A 145 17.01 -5.27 -18.39
C PHE A 145 17.57 -4.53 -19.60
N ASP A 146 17.93 -5.29 -20.64
CA ASP A 146 18.48 -4.73 -21.89
C ASP A 146 17.39 -4.11 -22.78
N GLN A 147 16.12 -4.40 -22.51
CA GLN A 147 14.97 -3.92 -23.28
C GLN A 147 13.79 -3.54 -22.37
N PRO A 148 12.89 -2.65 -22.83
CA PRO A 148 11.72 -2.27 -22.06
C PRO A 148 10.65 -3.36 -22.04
N TYR A 149 9.98 -3.50 -20.90
CA TYR A 149 8.80 -4.34 -20.70
C TYR A 149 7.67 -3.50 -20.12
N PRO A 150 6.39 -3.82 -20.39
CA PRO A 150 5.27 -3.00 -19.95
C PRO A 150 5.08 -3.00 -18.42
N TRP A 151 5.38 -4.13 -17.76
CA TRP A 151 5.21 -4.31 -16.33
C TRP A 151 6.40 -5.01 -15.69
N TYR A 152 6.60 -4.72 -14.41
CA TYR A 152 7.64 -5.28 -13.58
C TYR A 152 7.08 -5.71 -12.23
N VAL A 153 7.61 -6.79 -11.68
CA VAL A 153 7.34 -7.24 -10.32
C VAL A 153 8.65 -7.29 -9.54
N LEU A 154 8.69 -6.66 -8.37
CA LEU A 154 9.75 -6.87 -7.39
C LEU A 154 9.23 -7.81 -6.29
N MET A 155 9.81 -8.98 -6.20
CA MET A 155 9.46 -10.01 -5.22
C MET A 155 10.61 -10.21 -4.23
N GLU A 156 10.27 -10.38 -2.95
CA GLU A 156 11.23 -10.82 -1.94
C GLU A 156 10.71 -12.04 -1.19
N LEU A 157 11.55 -13.06 -1.09
CA LEU A 157 11.37 -14.20 -0.19
C LEU A 157 12.39 -14.07 0.95
N GLY A 158 11.97 -14.26 2.20
CA GLY A 158 12.85 -14.19 3.36
C GLY A 158 12.65 -15.34 4.33
N ASP A 159 13.73 -15.87 4.88
CA ASP A 159 13.67 -16.97 5.84
C ASP A 159 14.73 -16.90 6.95
N SER A 160 14.50 -17.67 8.02
CA SER A 160 15.43 -17.85 9.13
C SER A 160 15.89 -19.32 9.25
N THR A 161 15.75 -20.10 8.18
CA THR A 161 16.23 -21.49 8.12
C THR A 161 17.76 -21.51 8.05
N ARG A 162 18.39 -22.63 8.41
CA ARG A 162 19.85 -22.72 8.39
C ARG A 162 20.42 -22.80 6.98
N ASP A 163 19.65 -23.34 6.05
CA ASP A 163 20.11 -23.72 4.72
C ASP A 163 19.68 -22.72 3.63
N GLY A 164 19.03 -21.60 4.00
CA GLY A 164 18.63 -20.56 3.06
C GLY A 164 17.63 -21.02 2.00
N ILE A 165 16.58 -21.71 2.43
CA ILE A 165 15.58 -22.33 1.53
C ILE A 165 14.92 -21.30 0.59
N SER A 166 14.81 -20.02 0.98
CA SER A 166 14.23 -18.97 0.13
C SER A 166 14.91 -18.83 -1.23
N GLN A 167 16.23 -19.00 -1.31
CA GLN A 167 16.96 -18.89 -2.58
C GLN A 167 16.60 -20.05 -3.52
N GLN A 168 16.65 -21.29 -3.02
CA GLN A 168 16.30 -22.47 -3.80
C GLN A 168 14.84 -22.42 -4.28
N LEU A 169 13.92 -21.97 -3.41
CA LEU A 169 12.53 -21.79 -3.78
C LEU A 169 12.36 -20.75 -4.88
N SER A 170 13.05 -19.61 -4.80
CA SER A 170 12.96 -18.59 -5.86
C SER A 170 13.48 -19.10 -7.21
N GLU A 171 14.56 -19.87 -7.22
CA GLU A 171 15.13 -20.44 -8.46
C GLU A 171 14.16 -21.45 -9.09
N SER A 172 13.68 -22.45 -8.32
CA SER A 172 12.74 -23.46 -8.81
C SER A 172 11.38 -22.87 -9.22
N PHE A 173 10.89 -21.87 -8.48
CA PHE A 173 9.66 -21.16 -8.80
C PHE A 173 9.78 -20.40 -10.14
N LEU A 174 10.88 -19.67 -10.34
CA LEU A 174 11.11 -18.92 -11.58
C LEU A 174 11.25 -19.86 -12.78
N GLU A 175 11.99 -20.96 -12.64
CA GLU A 175 12.14 -21.97 -13.70
C GLU A 175 10.78 -22.44 -14.21
N SER A 176 9.88 -22.86 -13.30
CA SER A 176 8.53 -23.29 -13.69
C SER A 176 7.68 -22.13 -14.24
N ALA A 177 7.81 -20.92 -13.72
CA ALA A 177 7.07 -19.76 -14.22
C ALA A 177 7.50 -19.33 -15.64
N PHE A 178 8.76 -19.57 -16.00
CA PHE A 178 9.26 -19.43 -17.37
C PHE A 178 8.73 -20.53 -18.29
N GLU A 179 8.74 -21.79 -17.86
CA GLU A 179 8.22 -22.92 -18.66
C GLU A 179 6.74 -22.73 -19.03
N ASP A 180 5.95 -22.15 -18.11
CA ASP A 180 4.54 -21.87 -18.32
C ASP A 180 4.28 -20.55 -19.07
N GLY A 181 5.33 -19.78 -19.41
CA GLY A 181 5.22 -18.53 -20.18
C GLY A 181 4.60 -17.35 -19.42
N ILE A 182 4.51 -17.42 -18.09
CA ILE A 182 3.97 -16.34 -17.24
C ILE A 182 5.01 -15.20 -17.11
N VAL A 183 6.28 -15.58 -16.96
CA VAL A 183 7.43 -14.67 -16.83
C VAL A 183 8.15 -14.54 -18.17
N ILE A 184 8.47 -13.30 -18.57
CA ILE A 184 9.22 -13.02 -19.81
C ILE A 184 10.72 -13.06 -19.56
N ASP A 185 11.14 -12.41 -18.48
CA ASP A 185 12.55 -12.23 -18.11
C ASP A 185 12.63 -11.97 -16.61
N ALA A 186 13.76 -12.27 -15.98
CA ALA A 186 13.94 -12.07 -14.55
C ALA A 186 15.42 -11.90 -14.17
N VAL A 187 15.66 -11.03 -13.20
CA VAL A 187 16.97 -10.84 -12.58
C VAL A 187 16.88 -11.20 -11.11
N LEU A 188 17.56 -12.28 -10.73
CA LEU A 188 17.80 -12.65 -9.34
C LEU A 188 18.98 -11.85 -8.79
N ALA A 189 18.83 -11.22 -7.62
CA ALA A 189 19.92 -10.49 -6.99
C ALA A 189 21.05 -11.44 -6.56
N ALA A 190 22.26 -11.23 -7.09
CA ALA A 190 23.45 -12.02 -6.77
C ALA A 190 24.18 -11.52 -5.50
N SER A 191 23.74 -10.41 -4.91
CA SER A 191 24.31 -9.83 -3.69
C SER A 191 23.30 -8.94 -2.97
N GLU A 192 23.55 -8.70 -1.67
CA GLU A 192 22.77 -7.74 -0.89
C GLU A 192 22.77 -6.33 -1.50
N LYS A 193 23.92 -5.91 -2.07
CA LYS A 193 24.01 -4.63 -2.77
C LYS A 193 23.05 -4.57 -3.96
N GLN A 194 23.00 -5.62 -4.79
CA GLN A 194 22.10 -5.65 -5.93
C GLN A 194 20.62 -5.70 -5.51
N SER A 195 20.31 -6.41 -4.41
CA SER A 195 18.98 -6.39 -3.80
C SER A 195 18.59 -4.98 -3.36
N GLN A 196 19.49 -4.24 -2.69
CA GLN A 196 19.27 -2.84 -2.31
C GLN A 196 19.10 -1.93 -3.54
N GLU A 197 19.85 -2.15 -4.62
CA GLU A 197 19.67 -1.39 -5.88
C GLU A 197 18.27 -1.64 -6.49
N MET A 198 17.77 -2.88 -6.47
CA MET A 198 16.42 -3.22 -6.95
C MET A 198 15.33 -2.60 -6.07
N TRP A 199 15.49 -2.65 -4.74
CA TRP A 199 14.58 -1.98 -3.82
C TRP A 199 14.60 -0.47 -3.98
N ARG A 200 15.78 0.13 -4.17
CA ARG A 200 15.92 1.56 -4.42
C ARG A 200 15.15 1.99 -5.66
N LEU A 201 15.14 1.17 -6.72
CA LEU A 201 14.34 1.43 -7.93
C LEU A 201 12.84 1.55 -7.60
N ARG A 202 12.29 0.64 -6.78
CA ARG A 202 10.89 0.64 -6.34
C ARG A 202 10.55 1.82 -5.43
N GLU A 203 11.43 2.15 -4.49
CA GLU A 203 11.24 3.27 -3.55
C GLU A 203 11.35 4.63 -4.24
N ALA A 204 12.25 4.74 -5.23
CA ALA A 204 12.51 5.94 -5.99
C ALA A 204 11.30 6.42 -6.81
N ILE A 205 10.32 5.57 -7.11
CA ILE A 205 9.14 5.93 -7.92
C ILE A 205 8.41 7.15 -7.34
N VAL A 206 8.24 7.21 -6.01
CA VAL A 206 7.51 8.30 -5.33
C VAL A 206 8.25 9.62 -5.48
N GLU A 207 9.58 9.60 -5.33
CA GLU A 207 10.46 10.76 -5.48
C GLU A 207 10.55 11.20 -6.95
N ALA A 208 10.71 10.22 -7.86
CA ALA A 208 10.83 10.43 -9.29
C ALA A 208 9.61 11.14 -9.88
N GLN A 209 8.42 10.81 -9.39
CA GLN A 209 7.18 11.41 -9.87
C GLN A 209 7.12 12.93 -9.65
N LEU A 210 7.86 13.49 -8.67
CA LEU A 210 7.95 14.94 -8.46
C LEU A 210 8.59 15.68 -9.65
N TYR A 211 9.43 15.00 -10.42
CA TYR A 211 10.09 15.53 -11.61
C TYR A 211 9.27 15.31 -12.90
N GLU A 212 8.14 14.62 -12.81
CA GLU A 212 7.30 14.23 -13.94
C GLU A 212 6.04 15.10 -14.05
N GLY A 213 6.08 16.35 -13.56
CA GLY A 213 4.96 17.30 -13.60
C GLY A 213 3.94 17.12 -12.47
N LYS A 214 2.83 17.84 -12.54
CA LYS A 214 1.71 17.71 -11.60
C LYS A 214 1.11 16.31 -11.69
N SER A 215 0.70 15.79 -10.54
CA SER A 215 0.20 14.43 -10.38
C SER A 215 -1.06 14.41 -9.54
N ILE A 216 -2.09 13.72 -10.02
CA ILE A 216 -3.29 13.38 -9.25
C ILE A 216 -3.07 11.98 -8.66
N LYS A 217 -3.10 11.87 -7.33
CA LYS A 217 -2.71 10.65 -6.62
C LYS A 217 -3.94 9.90 -6.12
N ASN A 218 -3.97 8.60 -6.37
CA ASN A 218 -5.02 7.70 -5.88
C ASN A 218 -4.36 6.55 -5.14
N ASP A 219 -4.89 6.23 -3.96
CA ASP A 219 -4.44 5.13 -3.11
C ASP A 219 -5.65 4.27 -2.78
N VAL A 220 -5.82 3.18 -3.53
CA VAL A 220 -7.02 2.35 -3.51
C VAL A 220 -6.67 0.88 -3.34
N SER A 221 -7.64 0.08 -2.92
CA SER A 221 -7.50 -1.37 -2.93
C SER A 221 -8.71 -2.04 -3.56
N VAL A 222 -8.49 -3.19 -4.19
CA VAL A 222 -9.53 -4.04 -4.77
C VAL A 222 -9.26 -5.51 -4.40
N PRO A 223 -10.25 -6.41 -4.51
CA PRO A 223 -9.99 -7.84 -4.44
C PRO A 223 -8.86 -8.27 -5.40
N LEU A 224 -8.05 -9.25 -4.98
CA LEU A 224 -6.83 -9.64 -5.70
C LEU A 224 -7.09 -10.05 -7.16
N ASP A 225 -8.19 -10.76 -7.39
CA ASP A 225 -8.66 -11.21 -8.69
C ASP A 225 -9.20 -10.06 -9.57
N CYS A 226 -9.49 -8.90 -8.98
CA CYS A 226 -9.96 -7.70 -9.68
C CYS A 226 -8.84 -6.69 -10.00
N ILE A 227 -7.59 -6.90 -9.57
CA ILE A 227 -6.49 -5.94 -9.77
C ILE A 227 -6.27 -5.63 -11.25
N ALA A 228 -6.20 -6.68 -12.07
CA ALA A 228 -5.96 -6.55 -13.50
C ALA A 228 -7.09 -5.77 -14.19
N GLU A 229 -8.33 -6.16 -13.94
CA GLU A 229 -9.53 -5.47 -14.42
C GLU A 229 -9.59 -4.01 -13.97
N PHE A 230 -9.25 -3.74 -12.71
CA PHE A 230 -9.20 -2.38 -12.16
C PHE A 230 -8.20 -1.51 -12.92
N VAL A 231 -6.97 -1.99 -13.11
CA VAL A 231 -5.91 -1.23 -13.79
C VAL A 231 -6.30 -0.96 -15.24
N GLU A 232 -6.74 -1.99 -15.98
CA GLU A 232 -7.12 -1.86 -17.39
C GLU A 232 -8.28 -0.87 -17.58
N LYS A 233 -9.38 -1.05 -16.83
CA LYS A 233 -10.57 -0.19 -16.92
C LYS A 233 -10.25 1.25 -16.54
N SER A 234 -9.46 1.45 -15.48
CA SER A 234 -9.12 2.79 -15.01
C SER A 234 -8.25 3.50 -16.05
N ILE A 235 -7.18 2.87 -16.53
CA ILE A 235 -6.29 3.46 -17.54
C ILE A 235 -7.08 3.78 -18.82
N SER A 236 -7.91 2.87 -19.32
CA SER A 236 -8.72 3.09 -20.53
C SER A 236 -9.72 4.25 -20.38
N SER A 237 -10.40 4.33 -19.24
CA SER A 237 -11.37 5.41 -18.96
C SER A 237 -10.69 6.76 -18.82
N LEU A 238 -9.53 6.78 -18.19
CA LEU A 238 -8.75 7.99 -17.96
C LEU A 238 -8.04 8.50 -19.21
N GLU A 239 -7.54 7.61 -20.07
CA GLU A 239 -7.01 7.97 -21.40
C GLU A 239 -8.09 8.59 -22.29
N SER A 240 -9.34 8.11 -22.17
CA SER A 240 -10.48 8.71 -22.86
C SER A 240 -10.83 10.11 -22.33
N LEU A 241 -10.61 10.37 -21.04
CA LEU A 241 -10.87 11.65 -20.40
C LEU A 241 -9.78 12.69 -20.69
N ILE A 242 -8.52 12.26 -20.65
CA ILE A 242 -7.32 13.10 -20.82
C ILE A 242 -6.31 12.34 -21.70
N PRO A 243 -6.42 12.46 -23.04
CA PRO A 243 -5.50 11.77 -23.95
C PRO A 243 -4.03 12.14 -23.71
N GLY A 244 -3.15 11.14 -23.73
CA GLY A 244 -1.71 11.32 -23.49
C GLY A 244 -1.34 11.51 -22.02
N MET A 245 -2.28 11.29 -21.09
CA MET A 245 -1.97 11.21 -19.67
C MET A 245 -1.04 10.02 -19.39
N ARG A 246 -0.31 10.10 -18.28
CA ARG A 246 0.71 9.10 -17.96
C ARG A 246 0.35 8.38 -16.67
N PRO A 247 -0.17 7.14 -16.75
CA PRO A 247 -0.53 6.37 -15.57
C PRO A 247 0.74 5.80 -14.92
N PHE A 248 1.01 6.26 -13.71
CA PHE A 248 1.99 5.70 -12.80
C PHE A 248 1.27 4.70 -11.89
N ALA A 249 1.04 3.50 -12.43
CA ALA A 249 0.46 2.38 -11.69
C ALA A 249 1.58 1.57 -11.03
N TYR A 250 1.55 1.49 -9.71
CA TYR A 250 2.44 0.64 -8.90
C TYR A 250 1.78 0.32 -7.57
N GLY A 251 2.18 -0.75 -6.88
CA GLY A 251 1.59 -1.07 -5.58
C GLY A 251 1.86 -2.49 -5.10
N HIS A 252 1.17 -2.84 -4.04
CA HIS A 252 1.30 -4.08 -3.30
C HIS A 252 0.25 -5.07 -3.82
N ILE A 253 0.63 -5.97 -4.75
CA ILE A 253 -0.34 -6.98 -5.23
C ILE A 253 -0.79 -7.85 -4.06
N GLY A 254 0.09 -8.14 -3.11
CA GLY A 254 -0.16 -9.09 -2.03
C GLY A 254 -1.33 -8.77 -1.10
N ASP A 255 -1.76 -7.52 -1.05
CA ASP A 255 -2.89 -7.04 -0.23
C ASP A 255 -3.93 -6.27 -1.06
N GLY A 256 -3.79 -6.25 -2.39
CA GLY A 256 -4.73 -5.62 -3.30
C GLY A 256 -4.61 -4.10 -3.42
N ASN A 257 -3.59 -3.47 -2.83
CA ASN A 257 -3.39 -2.03 -2.90
C ASN A 257 -2.66 -1.60 -4.18
N ILE A 258 -3.27 -0.69 -4.94
CA ILE A 258 -2.67 -0.05 -6.11
C ILE A 258 -2.65 1.46 -5.91
N HIS A 259 -1.47 2.06 -6.04
CA HIS A 259 -1.30 3.48 -6.24
C HIS A 259 -1.45 3.78 -7.73
N LEU A 260 -2.62 4.28 -8.14
CA LEU A 260 -2.88 4.70 -9.51
C LEU A 260 -2.72 6.22 -9.60
N ASN A 261 -1.46 6.66 -9.61
CA ASN A 261 -1.15 8.07 -9.75
C ASN A 261 -1.09 8.46 -11.22
N LEU A 262 -1.47 9.68 -11.54
CA LEU A 262 -1.59 10.12 -12.92
C LEU A 262 -0.81 11.41 -13.08
N SER A 263 0.26 11.35 -13.85
CA SER A 263 1.02 12.55 -14.18
C SER A 263 0.47 13.18 -15.47
N GLN A 264 0.50 14.51 -15.52
CA GLN A 264 0.00 15.26 -16.67
C GLN A 264 0.64 14.81 -18.00
N PRO A 265 -0.07 14.94 -19.13
CA PRO A 265 0.56 14.90 -20.46
C PRO A 265 1.72 15.89 -20.54
N ARG A 266 2.76 15.56 -21.30
CA ARG A 266 3.99 16.37 -21.36
C ARG A 266 3.76 17.80 -21.86
N ASP A 267 2.77 17.98 -22.73
CA ASP A 267 2.48 19.25 -23.39
C ASP A 267 1.26 19.98 -22.79
N MET A 268 0.66 19.45 -21.72
CA MET A 268 -0.48 20.06 -21.02
C MET A 268 0.03 20.97 -19.89
N ASP A 269 -0.69 22.07 -19.61
CA ASP A 269 -0.39 22.89 -18.43
C ASP A 269 -0.72 22.13 -17.14
N GLY A 270 0.10 22.34 -16.10
CA GLY A 270 -0.04 21.61 -14.84
C GLY A 270 -1.26 22.00 -14.02
N ASP A 271 -1.65 23.26 -14.04
CA ASP A 271 -2.83 23.74 -13.31
C ASP A 271 -4.11 23.35 -14.05
N GLU A 272 -4.10 23.40 -15.40
CA GLU A 272 -5.18 22.85 -16.23
C GLU A 272 -5.42 21.35 -15.95
N PHE A 273 -4.34 20.57 -15.79
CA PHE A 273 -4.44 19.17 -15.42
C PHE A 273 -5.01 18.99 -14.00
N PHE A 274 -4.57 19.80 -13.05
CA PHE A 274 -5.01 19.71 -11.66
C PHE A 274 -6.47 20.13 -11.45
N ASP A 275 -7.00 21.03 -12.29
CA ASP A 275 -8.43 21.37 -12.30
C ASP A 275 -9.33 20.16 -12.61
N ARG A 276 -8.78 19.10 -13.21
CA ARG A 276 -9.47 17.82 -13.48
C ARG A 276 -9.44 16.85 -12.30
N TRP A 277 -8.89 17.25 -11.14
CA TRP A 277 -8.72 16.38 -9.96
C TRP A 277 -9.96 15.55 -9.65
N HIS A 278 -11.12 16.19 -9.49
CA HIS A 278 -12.35 15.51 -9.10
C HIS A 278 -12.86 14.54 -10.16
N GLU A 279 -12.81 14.90 -11.44
CA GLU A 279 -13.23 14.00 -12.53
C GLU A 279 -12.38 12.74 -12.57
N VAL A 280 -11.07 12.90 -12.40
CA VAL A 280 -10.12 11.79 -12.35
C VAL A 280 -10.34 10.91 -11.13
N THR A 281 -10.41 11.49 -9.93
CA THR A 281 -10.63 10.71 -8.70
C THR A 281 -12.00 10.03 -8.69
N ASP A 282 -13.03 10.67 -9.25
CA ASP A 282 -14.38 10.08 -9.33
C ASP A 282 -14.38 8.84 -10.23
N ILE A 283 -13.73 8.88 -11.40
CA ILE A 283 -13.60 7.70 -12.27
C ILE A 283 -12.90 6.55 -11.54
N VAL A 284 -11.75 6.83 -10.92
CA VAL A 284 -10.98 5.79 -10.22
C VAL A 284 -11.81 5.20 -9.07
N HIS A 285 -12.41 6.05 -8.23
CA HIS A 285 -13.18 5.59 -7.08
C HIS A 285 -14.50 4.89 -7.48
N GLU A 286 -15.17 5.29 -8.57
CA GLU A 286 -16.35 4.58 -9.09
C GLU A 286 -16.01 3.18 -9.59
N ILE A 287 -14.87 3.02 -10.29
CA ILE A 287 -14.41 1.70 -10.73
C ILE A 287 -14.00 0.86 -9.50
N THR A 288 -13.26 1.45 -8.55
CA THR A 288 -12.90 0.78 -7.29
C THR A 288 -14.14 0.30 -6.54
N ASP A 289 -15.15 1.15 -6.34
CA ASP A 289 -16.41 0.79 -5.65
C ASP A 289 -17.18 -0.30 -6.40
N GLY A 290 -17.27 -0.20 -7.73
CA GLY A 290 -17.90 -1.21 -8.58
C GLY A 290 -17.24 -2.60 -8.52
N LEU A 291 -15.97 -2.67 -8.12
CA LEU A 291 -15.21 -3.90 -7.88
C LEU A 291 -15.19 -4.32 -6.41
N ASN A 292 -16.05 -3.72 -5.56
CA ASN A 292 -16.08 -3.93 -4.11
C ASN A 292 -14.74 -3.60 -3.41
N GLY A 293 -14.04 -2.58 -3.92
CA GLY A 293 -12.79 -2.08 -3.37
C GLY A 293 -12.95 -0.97 -2.32
N SER A 294 -11.83 -0.37 -1.92
CA SER A 294 -11.75 0.78 -1.03
C SER A 294 -11.06 1.96 -1.73
N PHE A 295 -11.66 3.14 -1.67
CA PHE A 295 -11.08 4.41 -2.15
C PHE A 295 -9.90 4.90 -1.27
N SER A 296 -9.62 4.21 -0.16
CA SER A 296 -8.48 4.48 0.70
C SER A 296 -7.92 3.19 1.26
N ALA A 297 -6.75 2.77 0.76
CA ALA A 297 -6.09 1.56 1.21
C ALA A 297 -5.24 1.79 2.46
N GLU A 298 -4.33 2.77 2.44
CA GLU A 298 -3.33 2.96 3.49
C GLU A 298 -3.32 4.37 4.10
N HIS A 299 -3.56 5.40 3.30
CA HIS A 299 -3.34 6.79 3.74
C HIS A 299 -4.41 7.38 4.66
N GLY A 300 -5.48 6.64 4.93
CA GLY A 300 -6.62 7.11 5.70
C GLY A 300 -7.47 8.17 4.99
N ILE A 301 -8.40 8.75 5.73
CA ILE A 301 -9.41 9.69 5.25
C ILE A 301 -8.97 11.14 5.43
N GLY A 302 -8.52 11.49 6.64
CA GLY A 302 -8.16 12.85 7.04
C GLY A 302 -9.25 13.88 6.70
N LEU A 303 -8.81 15.00 6.14
CA LEU A 303 -9.70 16.03 5.56
C LEU A 303 -10.01 15.75 4.09
N LEU A 304 -9.06 15.12 3.38
CA LEU A 304 -9.07 15.07 1.92
C LEU A 304 -10.18 14.18 1.38
N LYS A 305 -10.49 13.07 2.08
CA LYS A 305 -11.42 12.05 1.57
C LYS A 305 -12.81 12.06 2.21
N LEU A 306 -13.22 13.19 2.80
CA LEU A 306 -14.55 13.32 3.44
C LEU A 306 -15.70 13.26 2.42
N ARG A 307 -15.45 13.72 1.18
CA ARG A 307 -16.43 13.64 0.09
C ARG A 307 -16.70 12.17 -0.25
N GLU A 308 -15.66 11.38 -0.35
CA GLU A 308 -15.69 9.95 -0.65
C GLU A 308 -16.36 9.17 0.49
N MET A 309 -16.08 9.51 1.76
CA MET A 309 -16.81 8.95 2.90
C MET A 309 -18.31 9.19 2.80
N THR A 310 -18.74 10.39 2.35
CA THR A 310 -20.16 10.69 2.16
C THR A 310 -20.77 9.88 1.01
N ARG A 311 -19.98 9.65 -0.04
CA ARG A 311 -20.43 9.02 -1.28
C ARG A 311 -20.49 7.50 -1.21
N TYR A 312 -19.48 6.85 -0.63
CA TYR A 312 -19.27 5.41 -0.73
C TYR A 312 -19.55 4.63 0.55
N LYS A 313 -19.56 5.28 1.73
CA LYS A 313 -19.90 4.58 2.98
C LYS A 313 -21.40 4.53 3.21
N SER A 314 -21.86 3.39 3.75
CA SER A 314 -23.27 3.24 4.11
C SER A 314 -23.65 4.19 5.25
N SER A 315 -24.90 4.63 5.26
CA SER A 315 -25.41 5.47 6.35
C SER A 315 -25.27 4.80 7.71
N VAL A 316 -25.38 3.47 7.78
CA VAL A 316 -25.24 2.68 9.00
C VAL A 316 -23.80 2.71 9.52
N GLU A 317 -22.80 2.50 8.65
CA GLU A 317 -21.40 2.59 9.05
C GLU A 317 -21.06 4.00 9.56
N LEU A 318 -21.48 5.04 8.83
CA LEU A 318 -21.25 6.42 9.23
C LEU A 318 -21.89 6.74 10.59
N GLU A 319 -23.13 6.29 10.82
CA GLU A 319 -23.83 6.53 12.08
C GLU A 319 -23.21 5.77 13.26
N LEU A 320 -22.72 4.55 13.03
CA LEU A 320 -21.95 3.82 14.03
C LEU A 320 -20.66 4.56 14.41
N MET A 321 -19.90 5.04 13.42
CA MET A 321 -18.68 5.80 13.70
C MET A 321 -18.99 7.11 14.42
N ARG A 322 -20.05 7.83 14.04
CA ARG A 322 -20.52 9.03 14.76
C ARG A 322 -20.92 8.72 16.19
N SER A 323 -21.63 7.62 16.42
CA SER A 323 -22.02 7.18 17.76
C SER A 323 -20.79 6.93 18.65
N LEU A 324 -19.76 6.26 18.12
CA LEU A 324 -18.50 6.05 18.83
C LEU A 324 -17.76 7.37 19.10
N LYS A 325 -17.68 8.26 18.10
CA LYS A 325 -17.08 9.59 18.23
C LYS A 325 -17.77 10.41 19.32
N MET A 326 -19.10 10.48 19.31
CA MET A 326 -19.88 11.22 20.30
C MET A 326 -19.80 10.61 21.71
N ALA A 327 -19.69 9.29 21.81
CA ALA A 327 -19.54 8.62 23.10
C ALA A 327 -18.18 8.88 23.75
N LEU A 328 -17.11 8.99 22.96
CA LEU A 328 -15.75 9.21 23.47
C LEU A 328 -15.36 10.70 23.54
N ASP A 329 -15.86 11.52 22.62
CA ASP A 329 -15.54 12.94 22.47
C ASP A 329 -16.80 13.81 22.26
N PRO A 330 -17.65 13.96 23.28
CA PRO A 330 -18.92 14.69 23.16
C PRO A 330 -18.75 16.19 22.83
N ASP A 331 -17.64 16.79 23.24
CA ASP A 331 -17.32 18.20 22.97
C ASP A 331 -16.60 18.40 21.62
N ASN A 332 -16.35 17.32 20.89
CA ASN A 332 -15.70 17.30 19.57
C ASN A 332 -14.36 18.07 19.54
N ILE A 333 -13.52 17.88 20.58
CA ILE A 333 -12.23 18.55 20.69
C ILE A 333 -11.07 17.74 20.07
N MET A 334 -11.31 16.45 19.81
CA MET A 334 -10.30 15.50 19.38
C MET A 334 -10.26 15.41 17.85
N ASN A 335 -9.32 16.16 17.25
CA ASN A 335 -9.08 16.24 15.81
C ASN A 335 -10.34 16.54 14.95
N PRO A 336 -11.06 17.65 15.22
CA PRO A 336 -12.37 17.91 14.62
C PRO A 336 -12.31 18.07 13.10
N GLY A 337 -13.43 17.72 12.47
CA GLY A 337 -13.67 17.88 11.04
C GLY A 337 -12.92 16.90 10.14
N LYS A 338 -12.37 15.81 10.69
CA LYS A 338 -11.63 14.77 9.94
C LYS A 338 -12.28 13.41 10.11
N VAL A 339 -11.99 12.48 9.19
CA VAL A 339 -12.54 11.11 9.11
C VAL A 339 -14.04 11.05 8.85
N LEU A 340 -14.84 11.77 9.64
CA LEU A 340 -16.30 11.78 9.54
C LEU A 340 -16.79 13.05 8.84
N PRO A 341 -17.59 12.93 7.78
CA PRO A 341 -18.26 14.07 7.17
C PRO A 341 -19.18 14.74 8.19
N THR A 342 -19.17 16.08 8.21
CA THR A 342 -20.14 16.85 9.00
C THR A 342 -21.55 16.54 8.51
N SER A 343 -22.47 16.29 9.43
CA SER A 343 -23.89 16.22 9.12
C SER A 343 -24.30 17.56 8.48
N GLY A 344 -24.64 17.52 7.19
CA GLY A 344 -25.20 18.67 6.48
C GLY A 344 -26.58 19.06 6.98
#